data_AF-J5HB69-F1
#
_entry.id   AF-J5HB69-F1
#
_cell.length_a   1.000
_cell.length_b   1.000
_cell.length_c   1.000
_cell.angle_alpha   90.00
_cell.angle_beta   90.00
_cell.angle_gamma   90.00
#
_symmetry.space_group_name_H-M   'P 1'
#
loop_
_entity.id
_entity.type
_entity.pdbx_description
1 polymer ?
#
loop_
_entity_poly.entity_id
_entity_poly.type
_entity_poly.pdbx_seq_one_letter_code
_entity_poly.pdbx_strand_id
1 'polypeptide(L)'
;MKHKLLSVISISFILLLLFNVKTVAIENKDNNPEMTDERVIEIIKEIADFMDSGEKIGDEISCRESDGYNDYYFKNEDDDEKLYIYHRDYIKDAAYDYLCEMYDIRFYRGRCTQSRTSRSSLSSCLYYKIYTDGEFSVKSRSKKSICVQIQFVKKVILAEDMPEISDGEVYLELCEDNKWRISKVSQWLNDLAYYDLGNEMKVFFDPEYSSLPEYEEFLKKYGYDSRGNRISMYISTDDNDEIFTGSDTDIISSKSNLEKLKKLSKLAACMAREEIYARHGKMYTKNSPEYNYFIRKSWYEENESFKESDLNDIEKENIKIISDYIESF
;
A
#
# COMPACT_ATOMS: atom_id res chain seq x y z
N MET A 1 19.71 -23.38 68.70
CA MET A 1 20.10 -23.17 67.28
C MET A 1 19.00 -23.78 66.42
N LYS A 2 17.96 -23.03 66.07
CA LYS A 2 17.81 -22.21 64.84
C LYS A 2 17.86 -23.03 63.54
N HIS A 3 16.65 -23.29 63.04
CA HIS A 3 16.17 -23.34 61.65
C HIS A 3 17.16 -23.64 60.52
N LYS A 4 16.90 -24.75 59.81
CA LYS A 4 17.00 -24.88 58.34
C LYS A 4 16.41 -26.24 57.90
N LEU A 5 15.12 -26.27 57.56
CA LEU A 5 14.56 -27.24 56.61
C LEU A 5 13.17 -26.79 56.13
N LEU A 6 13.13 -25.71 55.35
CA LEU A 6 11.94 -25.28 54.61
C LEU A 6 12.42 -24.53 53.37
N SER A 7 12.59 -25.24 52.24
CA SER A 7 12.83 -24.59 50.95
C SER A 7 12.54 -25.46 49.71
N VAL A 8 11.95 -26.67 49.82
CA VAL A 8 11.76 -27.52 48.63
C VAL A 8 10.31 -27.94 48.38
N ILE A 9 9.34 -27.52 49.22
CA ILE A 9 7.93 -27.90 49.05
C ILE A 9 7.07 -26.78 48.44
N SER A 10 7.57 -25.55 48.32
CA SER A 10 6.75 -24.40 47.89
C SER A 10 6.79 -24.06 46.39
N ILE A 11 7.59 -24.75 45.57
CA ILE A 11 7.67 -24.46 44.11
C ILE A 11 6.77 -25.40 43.29
N SER A 12 6.56 -26.65 43.74
CA SER A 12 5.72 -27.61 43.01
C SER A 12 4.21 -27.39 43.17
N PHE A 13 3.77 -26.62 44.17
CA PHE A 13 2.35 -26.29 44.36
C PHE A 13 1.88 -25.05 43.58
N ILE A 14 2.81 -24.18 43.17
CA ILE A 14 2.49 -22.99 42.35
C ILE A 14 2.34 -23.36 40.87
N LEU A 15 3.02 -24.41 40.39
CA LEU A 15 2.83 -24.94 39.03
C LEU A 15 1.55 -25.76 38.84
N LEU A 16 0.86 -26.18 39.91
CA LEU A 16 -0.38 -26.96 39.83
C LEU A 16 -1.66 -26.13 40.01
N LEU A 17 -1.54 -24.83 40.32
CA LEU A 17 -2.68 -23.93 40.58
C LEU A 17 -2.96 -22.92 39.45
N LEU A 18 -2.19 -22.95 38.36
CA LEU A 18 -2.46 -22.14 37.15
C LEU A 18 -3.32 -22.86 36.09
N PHE A 19 -3.73 -24.11 36.32
CA PHE A 19 -4.62 -24.86 35.41
C PHE A 19 -6.09 -24.89 35.86
N ASN A 20 -6.60 -23.79 36.40
CA ASN A 20 -8.05 -23.68 36.70
C ASN A 20 -8.65 -22.30 36.42
N VAL A 21 -8.02 -21.52 35.54
CA VAL A 21 -8.76 -20.48 34.83
C VAL A 21 -9.61 -21.21 33.81
N LYS A 22 -10.93 -21.08 33.91
CA LYS A 22 -11.88 -21.39 32.84
C LYS A 22 -11.49 -20.57 31.62
N THR A 23 -10.53 -21.07 30.85
CA THR A 23 -10.50 -20.83 29.43
C THR A 23 -11.83 -21.41 28.93
N VAL A 24 -12.64 -20.56 28.32
CA VAL A 24 -13.55 -21.05 27.29
C VAL A 24 -12.62 -21.63 26.24
N ALA A 25 -12.31 -22.91 26.41
CA ALA A 25 -11.61 -23.69 25.43
C ALA A 25 -12.47 -23.63 24.17
N ILE A 26 -12.08 -22.77 23.23
CA ILE A 26 -12.28 -23.07 21.83
C ILE A 26 -11.51 -24.37 21.65
N GLU A 27 -12.25 -25.49 21.66
CA GLU A 27 -11.71 -26.80 21.42
C GLU A 27 -10.87 -26.73 20.14
N ASN A 28 -9.56 -26.87 20.29
CA ASN A 28 -8.67 -27.27 19.21
C ASN A 28 -9.04 -28.72 18.88
N LYS A 29 -10.07 -28.90 18.05
CA LYS A 29 -10.41 -30.17 17.42
C LYS A 29 -9.58 -30.32 16.16
N ASP A 30 -8.79 -31.38 16.16
CA ASP A 30 -7.98 -31.88 15.04
C ASP A 30 -8.70 -31.87 13.68
N ASN A 31 -7.85 -31.75 12.65
CA ASN A 31 -8.04 -32.01 11.23
C ASN A 31 -8.58 -30.84 10.40
N ASN A 32 -7.64 -30.18 9.70
CA ASN A 32 -7.84 -29.18 8.64
C ASN A 32 -9.25 -29.26 8.01
N PRO A 33 -10.22 -28.45 8.48
CA PRO A 33 -11.46 -28.33 7.77
C PRO A 33 -11.09 -27.52 6.53
N GLU A 34 -11.29 -28.11 5.37
CA GLU A 34 -11.17 -27.42 4.09
C GLU A 34 -11.77 -26.02 4.24
N MET A 35 -10.93 -24.99 4.10
CA MET A 35 -11.31 -23.58 4.32
C MET A 35 -12.52 -23.26 3.45
N THR A 36 -13.72 -23.21 4.03
CA THR A 36 -14.98 -23.01 3.27
C THR A 36 -15.12 -21.58 2.78
N ASP A 37 -15.95 -21.35 1.77
CA ASP A 37 -16.18 -20.00 1.23
C ASP A 37 -16.75 -19.07 2.32
N GLU A 38 -17.66 -19.56 3.15
CA GLU A 38 -18.22 -18.83 4.28
C GLU A 38 -17.13 -18.45 5.29
N ARG A 39 -16.27 -19.40 5.66
CA ARG A 39 -15.22 -19.14 6.65
C ARG A 39 -14.18 -18.15 6.15
N VAL A 40 -13.85 -18.17 4.86
CA VAL A 40 -12.95 -17.17 4.25
C VAL A 40 -13.56 -15.78 4.41
N ILE A 41 -14.83 -15.62 4.04
CA ILE A 41 -15.53 -14.33 4.11
C ILE A 41 -15.63 -13.85 5.56
N GLU A 42 -15.97 -14.74 6.49
CA GLU A 42 -16.00 -14.43 7.92
C GLU A 42 -14.66 -13.91 8.45
N ILE A 43 -13.54 -14.57 8.12
CA ILE A 43 -12.21 -14.15 8.56
C ILE A 43 -11.87 -12.76 8.02
N ILE A 44 -12.18 -12.48 6.75
CA ILE A 44 -11.93 -11.16 6.16
C ILE A 44 -12.72 -10.08 6.91
N LYS A 45 -14.01 -10.32 7.17
CA LYS A 45 -14.88 -9.39 7.90
C LYS A 45 -14.40 -9.19 9.34
N GLU A 46 -14.12 -10.28 10.05
CA GLU A 46 -13.65 -10.27 11.44
C GLU A 46 -12.38 -9.42 11.60
N ILE A 47 -11.40 -9.61 10.73
CA ILE A 47 -10.14 -8.84 10.73
C ILE A 47 -10.41 -7.37 10.40
N ALA A 48 -11.19 -7.09 9.35
CA ALA A 48 -11.51 -5.73 8.93
C ALA A 48 -12.26 -4.94 10.01
N ASP A 49 -13.30 -5.53 10.60
CA ASP A 49 -14.09 -4.93 11.68
C ASP A 49 -13.23 -4.70 12.93
N PHE A 50 -12.37 -5.65 13.30
CA PHE A 50 -11.44 -5.45 14.41
C PHE A 50 -10.49 -4.29 14.14
N MET A 51 -9.87 -4.23 12.95
CA MET A 51 -8.92 -3.17 12.60
C MET A 51 -9.59 -1.80 12.52
N ASP A 52 -10.85 -1.72 12.09
CA ASP A 52 -11.62 -0.46 12.02
C ASP A 52 -12.22 -0.05 13.37
N SER A 53 -12.44 -0.98 14.30
CA SER A 53 -13.16 -0.71 15.55
C SER A 53 -12.50 0.37 16.41
N GLY A 54 -13.24 1.45 16.70
CA GLY A 54 -12.82 2.48 17.65
C GLY A 54 -12.92 2.09 19.12
N GLU A 55 -13.55 0.95 19.43
CA GLU A 55 -13.78 0.48 20.81
C GLU A 55 -12.50 -0.02 21.46
N LYS A 56 -11.58 -0.58 20.66
CA LYS A 56 -10.26 -1.02 21.12
C LYS A 56 -9.32 0.14 21.47
N ILE A 57 -9.70 1.39 21.23
CA ILE A 57 -8.85 2.56 21.44
C ILE A 57 -9.04 3.14 22.85
N GLY A 58 -7.94 3.33 23.58
CA GLY A 58 -7.90 3.89 24.93
C GLY A 58 -8.02 5.43 24.99
N ASP A 59 -7.83 5.95 26.20
CA ASP A 59 -7.73 7.40 26.47
C ASP A 59 -6.28 7.90 26.52
N GLU A 60 -5.31 6.98 26.55
CA GLU A 60 -3.88 7.28 26.51
C GLU A 60 -3.45 7.66 25.08
N ILE A 61 -2.72 8.77 24.96
CA ILE A 61 -2.27 9.35 23.69
C ILE A 61 -0.77 9.10 23.49
N SER A 62 -0.40 8.64 22.31
CA SER A 62 0.96 8.69 21.77
C SER A 62 1.11 9.88 20.82
N CYS A 63 2.05 10.78 21.09
CA CYS A 63 2.31 11.94 20.25
C CYS A 63 3.23 11.59 19.06
N ARG A 64 2.88 12.03 17.85
CA ARG A 64 3.77 12.04 16.67
C ARG A 64 4.54 13.36 16.59
N GLU A 65 5.74 13.35 16.00
CA GLU A 65 6.55 14.55 15.82
C GLU A 65 5.94 15.53 14.79
N SER A 66 5.93 16.83 15.14
CA SER A 66 5.60 18.07 14.37
C SER A 66 4.40 18.14 13.41
N ASP A 67 3.80 17.04 12.94
CA ASP A 67 2.66 17.03 12.01
C ASP A 67 1.29 17.19 12.69
N GLY A 68 1.26 17.13 14.03
CA GLY A 68 0.13 17.58 14.85
C GLY A 68 -0.96 16.56 15.14
N TYR A 69 -0.81 15.28 14.74
CA TYR A 69 -1.81 14.25 15.00
C TYR A 69 -1.52 13.44 16.27
N ASN A 70 -2.58 13.20 17.06
CA ASN A 70 -2.56 12.40 18.28
C ASN A 70 -3.07 10.98 17.99
N ASP A 71 -2.19 10.00 18.11
CA ASP A 71 -2.55 8.58 18.05
C ASP A 71 -2.89 8.08 19.45
N TYR A 72 -3.69 7.03 19.55
CA TYR A 72 -4.16 6.50 20.83
C TYR A 72 -3.78 5.03 20.95
N TYR A 73 -3.30 4.63 22.12
CA TYR A 73 -2.97 3.24 22.38
C TYR A 73 -4.22 2.36 22.35
N PHE A 74 -4.03 1.08 22.01
CA PHE A 74 -5.04 0.08 22.27
C PHE A 74 -5.34 0.01 23.77
N LYS A 75 -6.61 -0.15 24.11
CA LYS A 75 -7.12 -0.03 25.48
C LYS A 75 -6.67 -1.20 26.34
N ASN A 76 -6.69 -2.42 25.78
CA ASN A 76 -6.34 -3.64 26.48
C ASN A 76 -5.17 -4.34 25.77
N GLU A 77 -4.27 -4.97 26.53
CA GLU A 77 -3.17 -5.78 25.97
C GLU A 77 -3.68 -6.97 25.15
N ASP A 78 -4.88 -7.47 25.47
CA ASP A 78 -5.54 -8.53 24.69
C ASP A 78 -5.81 -8.09 23.24
N ASP A 79 -6.02 -6.79 22.98
CA ASP A 79 -6.21 -6.25 21.62
C ASP A 79 -4.87 -6.24 20.85
N ASP A 80 -3.75 -5.96 21.53
CA ASP A 80 -2.40 -6.09 20.96
C ASP A 80 -2.10 -7.56 20.59
N GLU A 81 -2.40 -8.49 21.50
CA GLU A 81 -2.22 -9.93 21.26
C GLU A 81 -3.11 -10.43 20.14
N LYS A 82 -4.37 -9.96 20.07
CA LYS A 82 -5.30 -10.33 19.00
C LYS A 82 -4.81 -9.88 17.62
N LEU A 83 -4.30 -8.64 17.50
CA LEU A 83 -3.70 -8.17 16.25
C LEU A 83 -2.47 -9.01 15.86
N TYR A 84 -1.64 -9.38 16.84
CA TYR A 84 -0.50 -10.27 16.63
C TYR A 84 -0.94 -11.66 16.13
N ILE A 85 -2.00 -12.24 16.70
CA ILE A 85 -2.56 -13.51 16.23
C ILE A 85 -3.04 -13.40 14.77
N TYR A 86 -3.74 -12.31 14.42
CA TYR A 86 -4.15 -12.09 13.03
C TYR A 86 -2.95 -12.03 12.08
N HIS A 87 -1.90 -11.29 12.45
CA HIS A 87 -0.66 -11.26 11.68
C HIS A 87 -0.06 -12.66 11.53
N ARG A 88 0.10 -13.42 12.61
CA ARG A 88 0.82 -14.70 12.54
C ARG A 88 0.03 -15.80 11.86
N ASP A 89 -1.29 -15.83 12.04
CA ASP A 89 -2.10 -16.99 11.66
C ASP A 89 -2.94 -16.77 10.42
N TYR A 90 -3.28 -15.52 10.08
CA TYR A 90 -4.28 -15.22 9.06
C TYR A 90 -3.82 -14.25 7.97
N ILE A 91 -2.67 -13.59 8.11
CA ILE A 91 -2.23 -12.55 7.18
C ILE A 91 -0.73 -12.72 6.88
N LYS A 92 -0.31 -12.57 5.63
CA LYS A 92 1.13 -12.50 5.31
C LYS A 92 1.69 -11.10 5.61
N ASP A 93 2.98 -11.01 5.92
CA ASP A 93 3.65 -9.75 6.30
C ASP A 93 3.29 -8.56 5.40
N ALA A 94 3.43 -8.69 4.09
CA ALA A 94 3.12 -7.60 3.15
C ALA A 94 1.62 -7.17 3.17
N ALA A 95 0.70 -8.12 3.36
CA ALA A 95 -0.72 -7.80 3.46
C ALA A 95 -1.07 -7.22 4.84
N TYR A 96 -0.36 -7.63 5.89
CA TYR A 96 -0.52 -7.10 7.24
C TYR A 96 -0.09 -5.64 7.30
N ASP A 97 1.07 -5.32 6.73
CA ASP A 97 1.56 -3.94 6.68
C ASP A 97 0.57 -3.03 5.92
N TYR A 98 0.08 -3.49 4.76
CA TYR A 98 -0.92 -2.76 3.98
C TYR A 98 -2.25 -2.55 4.73
N LEU A 99 -2.74 -3.56 5.44
CA LEU A 99 -3.94 -3.43 6.28
C LEU A 99 -3.71 -2.49 7.47
N CYS A 100 -2.55 -2.56 8.13
CA CYS A 100 -2.21 -1.64 9.20
C CYS A 100 -2.17 -0.19 8.70
N GLU A 101 -1.59 0.05 7.52
CA GLU A 101 -1.66 1.36 6.88
C GLU A 101 -3.13 1.76 6.63
N MET A 102 -3.91 0.91 5.96
CA MET A 102 -5.33 1.15 5.64
C MET A 102 -6.16 1.60 6.86
N TYR A 103 -5.88 1.01 8.03
CA TYR A 103 -6.59 1.30 9.27
C TYR A 103 -5.84 2.24 10.24
N ASP A 104 -4.72 2.83 9.81
CA ASP A 104 -3.87 3.72 10.62
C ASP A 104 -3.39 3.10 11.94
N ILE A 105 -3.04 1.82 11.91
CA ILE A 105 -2.50 1.07 13.04
C ILE A 105 -0.97 1.12 13.00
N ARG A 106 -0.34 1.52 14.10
CA ARG A 106 1.11 1.68 14.22
C ARG A 106 1.63 1.09 15.51
N PHE A 107 2.90 0.70 15.53
CA PHE A 107 3.56 0.21 16.73
C PHE A 107 4.42 1.29 17.37
N TYR A 108 4.15 1.59 18.65
CA TYR A 108 4.88 2.60 19.40
C TYR A 108 5.18 2.12 20.82
N ARG A 109 6.47 2.10 21.18
CA ARG A 109 6.96 1.70 22.52
C ARG A 109 6.41 0.36 23.03
N GLY A 110 6.31 -0.64 22.15
CA GLY A 110 5.86 -1.98 22.56
C GLY A 110 4.35 -2.21 22.45
N ARG A 111 3.56 -1.21 22.04
CA ARG A 111 2.10 -1.29 21.97
C ARG A 111 1.58 -0.74 20.66
N CYS A 112 0.41 -1.22 20.24
CA CYS A 112 -0.30 -0.74 19.08
C CYS A 112 -1.02 0.57 19.40
N THR A 113 -1.04 1.44 18.40
CA THR A 113 -1.64 2.77 18.44
C THR A 113 -2.47 2.98 17.18
N GLN A 114 -3.54 3.76 17.28
CA GLN A 114 -4.41 4.10 16.17
C GLN A 114 -5.00 5.50 16.38
N SER A 115 -5.07 6.31 15.33
CA SER A 115 -5.63 7.68 15.43
C SER A 115 -7.10 7.67 15.83
N ARG A 116 -7.57 8.61 16.67
CA ARG A 116 -9.03 8.77 16.91
C ARG A 116 -9.80 9.28 15.70
N THR A 117 -9.15 9.86 14.69
CA THR A 117 -9.83 10.12 13.42
C THR A 117 -10.16 8.82 12.68
N SER A 118 -9.64 7.66 13.10
CA SER A 118 -10.21 6.35 12.73
C SER A 118 -11.63 6.18 13.27
N ARG A 119 -11.98 6.76 14.44
CA ARG A 119 -13.36 6.81 14.97
C ARG A 119 -14.28 7.67 14.10
N SER A 120 -13.74 8.61 13.34
CA SER A 120 -14.43 9.29 12.25
C SER A 120 -14.06 8.63 10.92
N SER A 121 -14.41 7.35 10.77
CA SER A 121 -14.51 6.64 9.50
C SER A 121 -13.43 7.00 8.46
N LEU A 122 -12.16 6.58 8.70
CA LEU A 122 -11.08 6.30 7.72
C LEU A 122 -9.71 6.95 8.02
N SER A 123 -8.65 6.15 7.83
CA SER A 123 -7.23 6.54 7.81
C SER A 123 -6.92 7.59 6.73
N SER A 124 -5.93 8.46 6.99
CA SER A 124 -5.49 9.50 6.05
C SER A 124 -4.66 8.97 4.87
N CYS A 125 -4.19 7.73 4.93
CA CYS A 125 -3.26 7.22 3.93
C CYS A 125 -3.95 6.67 2.68
N LEU A 126 -5.02 5.86 2.81
CA LEU A 126 -5.62 5.13 1.69
C LEU A 126 -7.04 5.58 1.26
N TYR A 127 -7.70 6.52 1.95
CA TYR A 127 -9.04 7.07 1.60
C TYR A 127 -10.21 6.08 1.42
N TYR A 128 -10.00 4.79 1.64
CA TYR A 128 -11.02 3.74 1.60
C TYR A 128 -10.75 2.65 2.63
N LYS A 129 -11.76 1.80 2.87
CA LYS A 129 -11.65 0.58 3.68
C LYS A 129 -12.53 -0.53 3.12
N ILE A 130 -12.30 -1.74 3.59
CA ILE A 130 -13.18 -2.88 3.31
C ILE A 130 -14.58 -2.54 3.86
N TYR A 131 -15.59 -2.62 3.01
CA TYR A 131 -16.99 -2.41 3.40
C TYR A 131 -17.58 -3.74 3.87
N THR A 132 -17.51 -4.01 5.18
CA THR A 132 -17.89 -5.31 5.76
C THR A 132 -19.39 -5.61 5.67
N ASP A 133 -20.23 -4.59 5.56
CA ASP A 133 -21.66 -4.69 5.23
C ASP A 133 -21.95 -4.84 3.72
N GLY A 134 -20.91 -4.71 2.88
CA GLY A 134 -21.01 -4.84 1.43
C GLY A 134 -21.08 -6.29 0.94
N GLU A 135 -21.02 -6.45 -0.37
CA GLU A 135 -21.05 -7.75 -1.05
C GLU A 135 -19.69 -8.46 -0.99
N PHE A 136 -19.75 -9.77 -0.70
CA PHE A 136 -18.60 -10.67 -0.71
C PHE A 136 -18.96 -11.90 -1.53
N SER A 137 -18.09 -12.29 -2.45
CA SER A 137 -18.25 -13.53 -3.21
C SER A 137 -16.91 -14.14 -3.58
N VAL A 138 -16.80 -15.46 -3.49
CA VAL A 138 -15.58 -16.17 -3.92
C VAL A 138 -15.55 -16.20 -5.46
N LYS A 139 -14.60 -15.51 -6.08
CA LYS A 139 -14.43 -15.47 -7.54
C LYS A 139 -13.75 -16.71 -8.08
N SER A 140 -12.71 -17.18 -7.37
CA SER A 140 -11.96 -18.35 -7.79
C SER A 140 -11.33 -19.06 -6.60
N ARG A 141 -11.14 -20.38 -6.77
CA ARG A 141 -10.57 -21.27 -5.76
C ARG A 141 -9.73 -22.33 -6.44
N SER A 142 -8.58 -22.60 -5.85
CA SER A 142 -7.68 -23.69 -6.19
C SER A 142 -7.18 -24.37 -4.92
N LYS A 143 -6.35 -25.41 -5.07
CA LYS A 143 -5.74 -26.12 -3.94
C LYS A 143 -4.85 -25.26 -3.05
N LYS A 144 -4.37 -24.12 -3.56
CA LYS A 144 -3.39 -23.26 -2.85
C LYS A 144 -3.74 -21.78 -2.83
N SER A 145 -4.80 -21.36 -3.51
CA SER A 145 -5.19 -19.95 -3.62
C SER A 145 -6.70 -19.80 -3.67
N ILE A 146 -7.22 -18.77 -3.01
CA ILE A 146 -8.63 -18.35 -3.03
C ILE A 146 -8.65 -16.85 -3.32
N CYS A 147 -9.53 -16.42 -4.21
CA CYS A 147 -9.77 -15.01 -4.51
C CYS A 147 -11.23 -14.68 -4.16
N VAL A 148 -11.42 -13.65 -3.36
CA VAL A 148 -12.72 -13.16 -2.91
C VAL A 148 -12.93 -11.76 -3.45
N GLN A 149 -13.99 -11.55 -4.23
CA GLN A 149 -14.48 -10.21 -4.53
C GLN A 149 -15.08 -9.62 -3.27
N ILE A 150 -14.69 -8.40 -2.95
CA ILE A 150 -15.21 -7.62 -1.83
C ILE A 150 -15.54 -6.22 -2.31
N GLN A 151 -16.33 -5.49 -1.52
CA GLN A 151 -16.56 -4.07 -1.75
C GLN A 151 -15.71 -3.23 -0.80
N PHE A 152 -15.26 -2.09 -1.31
CA PHE A 152 -14.61 -1.03 -0.55
C PHE A 152 -15.50 0.20 -0.53
N VAL A 153 -15.52 0.91 0.59
CA VAL A 153 -16.21 2.19 0.76
C VAL A 153 -15.19 3.32 0.89
N LYS A 154 -15.43 4.44 0.20
CA LYS A 154 -14.53 5.61 0.15
C LYS A 154 -14.97 6.72 1.09
N LYS A 155 -13.99 7.51 1.55
CA LYS A 155 -14.17 8.59 2.54
C LYS A 155 -14.81 9.84 1.97
N VAL A 156 -14.40 10.17 0.75
CA VAL A 156 -14.68 11.45 0.12
C VAL A 156 -15.09 11.19 -1.31
N ILE A 157 -15.89 12.09 -1.86
CA ILE A 157 -16.07 12.20 -3.30
C ILE A 157 -14.69 12.57 -3.84
N LEU A 158 -13.95 11.54 -4.25
CA LEU A 158 -12.63 11.68 -4.85
C LEU A 158 -12.79 12.43 -6.19
N ALA A 159 -13.78 12.07 -7.01
CA ALA A 159 -14.20 12.88 -8.15
C ALA A 159 -15.71 12.80 -8.33
N GLU A 160 -16.34 13.76 -9.03
CA GLU A 160 -17.80 13.78 -9.28
C GLU A 160 -18.32 12.45 -9.86
N ASP A 161 -17.50 11.79 -10.70
CA ASP A 161 -17.86 10.54 -11.37
C ASP A 161 -17.31 9.28 -10.66
N MET A 162 -16.65 9.43 -9.50
CA MET A 162 -16.08 8.29 -8.81
C MET A 162 -17.10 7.62 -7.89
N PRO A 163 -17.36 6.31 -8.02
CA PRO A 163 -18.34 5.64 -7.18
C PRO A 163 -17.84 5.55 -5.73
N GLU A 164 -18.71 5.86 -4.77
CA GLU A 164 -18.46 5.79 -3.32
C GLU A 164 -18.10 4.37 -2.88
N ILE A 165 -18.77 3.38 -3.47
CA ILE A 165 -18.49 1.96 -3.30
C ILE A 165 -17.83 1.44 -4.57
N SER A 166 -16.76 0.67 -4.42
CA SER A 166 -16.12 0.03 -5.56
C SER A 166 -15.65 -1.37 -5.21
N ASP A 167 -15.67 -2.25 -6.20
CA ASP A 167 -15.16 -3.60 -6.04
C ASP A 167 -13.64 -3.62 -5.85
N GLY A 168 -13.18 -4.61 -5.12
CA GLY A 168 -11.79 -5.04 -5.04
C GLY A 168 -11.73 -6.50 -4.67
N GLU A 169 -10.55 -6.98 -4.32
CA GLU A 169 -10.27 -8.41 -4.18
C GLU A 169 -9.36 -8.69 -2.99
N VAL A 170 -9.67 -9.75 -2.25
CA VAL A 170 -8.78 -10.31 -1.23
C VAL A 170 -8.33 -11.69 -1.69
N TYR A 171 -7.03 -11.90 -1.66
CA TYR A 171 -6.40 -13.15 -2.02
C TYR A 171 -5.91 -13.85 -0.76
N LEU A 172 -6.21 -15.14 -0.67
CA LEU A 172 -5.68 -16.03 0.37
C LEU A 172 -4.82 -17.11 -0.27
N GLU A 173 -3.77 -17.50 0.43
CA GLU A 173 -2.85 -18.56 0.02
C GLU A 173 -2.67 -19.58 1.14
N LEU A 174 -2.60 -20.85 0.74
CA LEU A 174 -2.24 -21.93 1.65
C LEU A 174 -0.71 -21.95 1.82
N CYS A 175 -0.24 -21.56 3.01
CA CYS A 175 1.18 -21.54 3.36
C CYS A 175 1.73 -22.94 3.68
N GLU A 176 3.06 -23.05 3.76
CA GLU A 176 3.78 -24.30 4.03
C GLU A 176 3.42 -24.95 5.37
N ASP A 177 3.00 -24.15 6.35
CA ASP A 177 2.52 -24.59 7.66
C ASP A 177 1.04 -24.99 7.65
N ASN A 178 0.45 -25.20 6.48
CA ASN A 178 -0.94 -25.57 6.25
C ASN A 178 -1.98 -24.58 6.77
N LYS A 179 -1.60 -23.31 6.95
CA LYS A 179 -2.53 -22.22 7.28
C LYS A 179 -2.85 -21.39 6.04
N TRP A 180 -4.13 -21.08 5.85
CA TRP A 180 -4.58 -20.12 4.85
C TRP A 180 -4.38 -18.71 5.39
N ARG A 181 -3.69 -17.87 4.63
CA ARG A 181 -3.44 -16.47 5.00
C ARG A 181 -3.80 -15.53 3.87
N ILE A 182 -4.38 -14.38 4.22
CA ILE A 182 -4.53 -13.24 3.33
C ILE A 182 -3.14 -12.86 2.82
N SER A 183 -2.90 -13.03 1.53
CA SER A 183 -1.64 -12.72 0.87
C SER A 183 -1.66 -11.38 0.15
N LYS A 184 -2.85 -10.91 -0.26
CA LYS A 184 -3.04 -9.66 -1.00
C LYS A 184 -4.41 -9.07 -0.67
N VAL A 185 -4.46 -7.76 -0.49
CA VAL A 185 -5.70 -6.98 -0.51
C VAL A 185 -5.55 -5.95 -1.62
N SER A 186 -6.36 -6.09 -2.65
CA SER A 186 -6.26 -5.32 -3.88
C SER A 186 -7.52 -4.48 -4.04
N GLN A 187 -7.33 -3.18 -4.20
CA GLN A 187 -8.37 -2.26 -4.60
C GLN A 187 -7.74 -1.37 -5.67
N TRP A 188 -8.50 -1.06 -6.71
CA TRP A 188 -7.96 -0.40 -7.90
C TRP A 188 -7.21 0.90 -7.59
N LEU A 189 -7.68 1.74 -6.66
CA LEU A 189 -7.00 2.99 -6.30
C LEU A 189 -5.56 2.76 -5.77
N ASN A 190 -5.28 1.71 -4.99
CA ASN A 190 -3.90 1.46 -4.49
C ASN A 190 -3.27 0.13 -4.95
N ASP A 191 -3.74 -0.49 -6.04
CA ASP A 191 -3.00 -1.63 -6.63
C ASP A 191 -1.59 -1.20 -7.11
N LEU A 192 -1.30 0.11 -7.14
CA LEU A 192 -0.02 0.74 -7.45
C LEU A 192 1.10 0.46 -6.43
N ALA A 193 0.79 0.10 -5.18
CA ALA A 193 1.79 -0.45 -4.26
C ALA A 193 2.41 -1.76 -4.83
N TYR A 194 1.65 -2.52 -5.62
CA TYR A 194 2.15 -3.69 -6.34
C TYR A 194 2.93 -3.37 -7.62
N TYR A 195 2.97 -2.10 -8.02
CA TYR A 195 3.82 -1.59 -9.10
C TYR A 195 5.01 -0.79 -8.57
N ASP A 196 5.37 -0.94 -7.29
CA ASP A 196 6.50 -0.25 -6.64
C ASP A 196 6.41 1.30 -6.70
N LEU A 197 5.21 1.84 -6.87
CA LEU A 197 4.97 3.29 -6.88
C LEU A 197 4.85 3.84 -5.45
N GLY A 198 4.32 3.04 -4.53
CA GLY A 198 4.15 3.41 -3.11
C GLY A 198 3.45 4.76 -2.94
N ASN A 199 4.10 5.67 -2.21
CA ASN A 199 3.58 7.02 -1.93
C ASN A 199 3.61 7.96 -3.15
N GLU A 200 4.41 7.68 -4.18
CA GLU A 200 4.51 8.50 -5.40
C GLU A 200 3.22 8.46 -6.23
N MET A 201 2.28 7.56 -5.92
CA MET A 201 0.95 7.58 -6.51
C MET A 201 0.29 8.96 -6.41
N LYS A 202 0.40 9.63 -5.26
CA LYS A 202 -0.21 10.96 -5.03
C LYS A 202 0.43 12.06 -5.89
N VAL A 203 1.59 11.78 -6.49
CA VAL A 203 2.26 12.67 -7.43
C VAL A 203 1.62 12.58 -8.81
N PHE A 204 1.22 11.38 -9.25
CA PHE A 204 0.64 11.17 -10.58
C PHE A 204 -0.89 11.28 -10.60
N PHE A 205 -1.53 10.88 -9.51
CA PHE A 205 -2.96 10.93 -9.34
C PHE A 205 -3.31 11.81 -8.16
N ASP A 206 -4.03 12.88 -8.41
CA ASP A 206 -4.71 13.60 -7.36
C ASP A 206 -6.06 12.92 -7.14
N PRO A 207 -6.31 12.32 -5.96
CA PRO A 207 -7.58 11.68 -5.71
C PRO A 207 -8.77 12.64 -5.83
N GLU A 208 -8.59 13.97 -5.71
CA GLU A 208 -9.65 14.97 -5.95
C GLU A 208 -10.01 15.18 -7.43
N TYR A 209 -9.15 14.75 -8.35
CA TYR A 209 -9.26 15.10 -9.78
C TYR A 209 -9.06 13.94 -10.75
N SER A 210 -8.74 12.74 -10.26
CA SER A 210 -8.51 11.55 -11.08
C SER A 210 -9.68 10.57 -11.00
N SER A 211 -10.18 10.16 -12.17
CA SER A 211 -11.27 9.21 -12.37
C SER A 211 -10.77 7.77 -12.53
N LEU A 212 -11.67 6.79 -12.40
CA LEU A 212 -11.35 5.37 -12.64
C LEU A 212 -10.84 5.10 -14.07
N PRO A 213 -11.45 5.65 -15.15
CA PRO A 213 -10.92 5.48 -16.50
C PRO A 213 -9.50 6.02 -16.69
N GLU A 214 -9.16 7.16 -16.07
CA GLU A 214 -7.80 7.71 -16.13
C GLU A 214 -6.78 6.81 -15.40
N TYR A 215 -7.19 6.23 -14.28
CA TYR A 215 -6.41 5.21 -13.58
C TYR A 215 -6.16 3.96 -14.46
N GLU A 216 -7.20 3.43 -15.09
CA GLU A 216 -7.09 2.26 -15.97
C GLU A 216 -6.21 2.56 -17.19
N GLU A 217 -6.34 3.76 -17.78
CA GLU A 217 -5.51 4.21 -18.88
C GLU A 217 -4.03 4.32 -18.48
N PHE A 218 -3.75 4.88 -17.30
CA PHE A 218 -2.40 4.95 -16.76
C PHE A 218 -1.79 3.56 -16.53
N LEU A 219 -2.53 2.62 -15.92
CA LEU A 219 -2.06 1.25 -15.76
C LEU A 219 -1.75 0.61 -17.12
N LYS A 220 -2.65 0.77 -18.09
CA LYS A 220 -2.45 0.26 -19.45
C LYS A 220 -1.21 0.87 -20.11
N LYS A 221 -0.95 2.15 -19.88
CA LYS A 221 0.18 2.88 -20.47
C LYS A 221 1.51 2.47 -19.84
N TYR A 222 1.58 2.38 -18.50
CA TYR A 222 2.84 2.31 -17.75
C TYR A 222 3.05 1.01 -16.97
N GLY A 223 1.99 0.32 -16.57
CA GLY A 223 2.04 -0.85 -15.68
C GLY A 223 2.31 -2.18 -16.38
N TYR A 224 2.19 -2.25 -17.70
CA TYR A 224 2.35 -3.49 -18.46
C TYR A 224 3.39 -3.38 -19.59
N ASP A 225 4.11 -4.48 -19.80
CA ASP A 225 4.98 -4.70 -20.96
C ASP A 225 4.16 -5.05 -22.22
N SER A 226 4.81 -5.14 -23.37
CA SER A 226 4.18 -5.45 -24.66
C SER A 226 3.48 -6.81 -24.71
N ARG A 227 3.74 -7.69 -23.73
CA ARG A 227 3.20 -9.05 -23.61
C ARG A 227 2.08 -9.13 -22.57
N GLY A 228 1.73 -8.01 -21.93
CA GLY A 228 0.72 -7.94 -20.86
C GLY A 228 1.22 -8.41 -19.50
N ASN A 229 2.54 -8.59 -19.32
CA ASN A 229 3.10 -8.85 -17.99
C ASN A 229 3.17 -7.54 -17.20
N ARG A 230 2.87 -7.62 -15.91
CA ARG A 230 3.05 -6.52 -14.98
C ARG A 230 4.53 -6.14 -14.88
N ILE A 231 4.84 -4.85 -14.94
CA ILE A 231 6.18 -4.31 -14.73
C ILE A 231 6.20 -3.31 -13.58
N SER A 232 7.38 -3.13 -12.97
CA SER A 232 7.57 -2.10 -11.94
C SER A 232 7.39 -0.70 -12.54
N MET A 233 6.79 0.20 -11.78
CA MET A 233 6.65 1.63 -12.07
C MET A 233 7.48 2.51 -11.12
N TYR A 234 8.41 1.92 -10.38
CA TYR A 234 9.31 2.66 -9.49
C TYR A 234 9.92 3.88 -10.18
N ILE A 235 9.89 5.01 -9.51
CA ILE A 235 10.52 6.25 -9.94
C ILE A 235 11.52 6.70 -8.89
N SER A 236 12.75 6.97 -9.34
CA SER A 236 13.79 7.57 -8.51
C SER A 236 14.25 8.85 -9.18
N THR A 237 14.20 9.93 -8.42
CA THR A 237 14.82 11.20 -8.75
C THR A 237 16.17 11.33 -8.04
N ASP A 238 17.01 12.23 -8.53
CA ASP A 238 18.21 12.67 -7.82
C ASP A 238 17.91 13.82 -6.84
N ASP A 239 18.96 14.37 -6.21
CA ASP A 239 18.86 15.40 -5.17
C ASP A 239 18.17 16.71 -5.65
N ASN A 240 18.03 16.92 -6.97
CA ASN A 240 17.38 18.08 -7.56
C ASN A 240 15.95 17.78 -8.05
N ASP A 241 15.38 16.63 -7.67
CA ASP A 241 14.10 16.13 -8.16
C ASP A 241 14.08 15.85 -9.69
N GLU A 242 15.26 15.69 -10.29
CA GLU A 242 15.45 15.40 -11.71
C GLU A 242 15.64 13.89 -11.94
N ILE A 243 15.13 13.37 -13.05
CA ILE A 243 15.32 11.97 -13.42
C ILE A 243 16.64 11.83 -14.18
N PHE A 244 16.98 12.79 -15.04
CA PHE A 244 18.27 12.86 -15.73
C PHE A 244 18.84 14.27 -15.69
N THR A 245 19.59 14.55 -14.62
CA THR A 245 20.50 15.70 -14.58
C THR A 245 21.40 15.73 -15.82
N GLY A 246 21.46 16.88 -16.49
CA GLY A 246 22.32 17.12 -17.65
C GLY A 246 21.82 16.54 -18.97
N SER A 247 20.54 16.16 -19.06
CA SER A 247 19.92 15.69 -20.32
C SER A 247 19.83 16.77 -21.41
N ASP A 248 20.06 18.03 -21.04
CA ASP A 248 20.19 19.22 -21.89
C ASP A 248 21.63 19.42 -22.42
N THR A 249 22.64 18.90 -21.72
CA THR A 249 24.06 19.14 -22.03
C THR A 249 24.83 17.91 -22.52
N ASP A 250 24.42 16.69 -22.16
CA ASP A 250 25.15 15.46 -22.46
C ASP A 250 24.26 14.36 -23.08
N ILE A 251 24.80 13.64 -24.07
CA ILE A 251 24.10 12.53 -24.71
C ILE A 251 24.06 11.31 -23.77
N ILE A 252 22.88 10.70 -23.60
CA ILE A 252 22.61 9.56 -22.70
C ILE A 252 23.38 8.29 -23.13
N SER A 253 23.95 8.25 -24.34
CA SER A 253 24.79 7.14 -24.83
C SER A 253 26.13 6.99 -24.10
N SER A 254 26.51 7.93 -23.23
CA SER A 254 27.65 7.74 -22.32
C SER A 254 27.41 6.51 -21.42
N LYS A 255 28.49 5.77 -21.11
CA LYS A 255 28.38 4.48 -20.40
C LYS A 255 27.64 4.58 -19.04
N SER A 256 27.78 5.70 -18.32
CA SER A 256 27.10 5.92 -17.05
C SER A 256 25.60 6.21 -17.23
N ASN A 257 25.25 7.06 -18.19
CA ASN A 257 23.85 7.48 -18.41
C ASN A 257 23.03 6.37 -19.06
N LEU A 258 23.64 5.55 -19.92
CA LEU A 258 23.01 4.37 -20.50
C LEU A 258 22.69 3.31 -19.44
N GLU A 259 23.58 3.08 -18.48
CA GLU A 259 23.31 2.15 -17.38
C GLU A 259 22.26 2.70 -16.40
N LYS A 260 22.13 4.02 -16.26
CA LYS A 260 21.01 4.66 -15.56
C LYS A 260 19.70 4.44 -16.32
N LEU A 261 19.68 4.69 -17.63
CA LEU A 261 18.50 4.48 -18.49
C LEU A 261 17.95 3.06 -18.39
N LYS A 262 18.83 2.05 -18.49
CA LYS A 262 18.45 0.63 -18.41
C LYS A 262 17.82 0.21 -17.09
N LYS A 263 17.95 1.01 -16.03
CA LYS A 263 17.37 0.75 -14.71
C LYS A 263 16.05 1.46 -14.49
N LEU A 264 15.64 2.36 -15.40
CA LEU A 264 14.38 3.07 -15.26
C LEU A 264 13.19 2.14 -15.52
N SER A 265 12.11 2.35 -14.78
CA SER A 265 10.81 1.82 -15.18
C SER A 265 10.31 2.51 -16.45
N LYS A 266 9.31 1.92 -17.11
CA LYS A 266 8.64 2.54 -18.26
C LYS A 266 8.04 3.91 -17.91
N LEU A 267 7.46 4.04 -16.72
CA LEU A 267 6.95 5.32 -16.20
C LEU A 267 8.09 6.34 -16.05
N ALA A 268 9.18 5.97 -15.36
CA ALA A 268 10.31 6.86 -15.14
C ALA A 268 10.99 7.27 -16.45
N ALA A 269 11.09 6.38 -17.44
CA ALA A 269 11.60 6.72 -18.77
C ALA A 269 10.66 7.69 -19.51
N CYS A 270 9.34 7.53 -19.42
CA CYS A 270 8.40 8.50 -19.96
C CYS A 270 8.56 9.87 -19.30
N MET A 271 8.62 9.93 -17.96
CA MET A 271 8.82 11.20 -17.25
C MET A 271 10.19 11.82 -17.57
N ALA A 272 11.25 11.02 -17.75
CA ALA A 272 12.56 11.51 -18.19
C ALA A 272 12.52 12.16 -19.57
N ARG A 273 11.78 11.59 -20.52
CA ARG A 273 11.59 12.19 -21.83
C ARG A 273 10.79 13.50 -21.72
N GLU A 274 9.73 13.49 -20.92
CA GLU A 274 8.91 14.68 -20.70
C GLU A 274 9.67 15.78 -19.96
N GLU A 275 10.62 15.45 -19.08
CA GLU A 275 11.47 16.40 -18.36
C GLU A 275 12.26 17.30 -19.32
N ILE A 276 12.77 16.74 -20.42
CA ILE A 276 13.45 17.52 -21.47
C ILE A 276 12.53 18.59 -22.02
N TYR A 277 11.27 18.27 -22.33
CA TYR A 277 10.30 19.25 -22.80
C TYR A 277 9.86 20.22 -21.69
N ALA A 278 9.73 19.73 -20.46
CA ALA A 278 9.30 20.52 -19.30
C ALA A 278 10.31 21.62 -18.95
N ARG A 279 11.61 21.39 -19.14
CA ARG A 279 12.66 22.41 -18.96
C ARG A 279 12.50 23.63 -19.88
N HIS A 280 11.79 23.47 -21.00
CA HIS A 280 11.45 24.57 -21.92
C HIS A 280 10.03 25.12 -21.71
N GLY A 281 9.33 24.62 -20.69
CA GLY A 281 7.99 25.06 -20.29
C GLY A 281 6.86 24.47 -21.13
N LYS A 282 7.02 23.27 -21.69
CA LYS A 282 5.91 22.55 -22.34
C LYS A 282 4.70 22.49 -21.40
N MET A 283 3.55 22.96 -21.87
CA MET A 283 2.29 22.87 -21.12
C MET A 283 1.72 21.45 -21.18
N TYR A 284 1.16 20.99 -20.06
CA TYR A 284 0.49 19.71 -19.96
C TYR A 284 -1.01 19.90 -19.73
N THR A 285 -1.81 18.94 -20.18
CA THR A 285 -3.24 18.94 -19.89
C THR A 285 -3.43 18.90 -18.37
N LYS A 286 -4.22 19.83 -17.84
CA LYS A 286 -4.50 19.92 -16.41
C LYS A 286 -4.96 18.55 -15.87
N ASN A 287 -4.42 18.16 -14.71
CA ASN A 287 -4.65 16.89 -14.02
C ASN A 287 -4.09 15.64 -14.72
N SER A 288 -3.39 15.75 -15.85
CA SER A 288 -2.67 14.60 -16.42
C SER A 288 -1.53 14.14 -15.49
N PRO A 289 -1.08 12.88 -15.60
CA PRO A 289 0.07 12.40 -14.82
C PRO A 289 1.31 13.28 -14.97
N GLU A 290 1.60 13.74 -16.19
CA GLU A 290 2.70 14.66 -16.47
C GLU A 290 2.48 16.02 -15.81
N TYR A 291 1.28 16.60 -15.91
CA TYR A 291 0.96 17.87 -15.24
C TYR A 291 1.16 17.77 -13.72
N ASN A 292 0.57 16.76 -13.08
CA ASN A 292 0.65 16.57 -11.64
C ASN A 292 2.09 16.34 -11.15
N TYR A 293 2.92 15.68 -11.99
CA TYR A 293 4.34 15.47 -11.72
C TYR A 293 5.17 16.76 -11.84
N PHE A 294 5.05 17.49 -12.97
CA PHE A 294 5.91 18.65 -13.25
C PHE A 294 5.49 19.92 -12.52
N ILE A 295 4.20 20.15 -12.26
CA ILE A 295 3.73 21.34 -11.53
C ILE A 295 4.28 21.43 -10.09
N ARG A 296 4.77 20.31 -9.55
CA ARG A 296 5.40 20.21 -8.23
C ARG A 296 6.90 20.49 -8.25
N LYS A 297 7.51 20.58 -9.43
CA LYS A 297 8.96 20.81 -9.58
C LYS A 297 9.24 22.30 -9.49
N SER A 298 10.14 22.68 -8.59
CA SER A 298 10.49 24.09 -8.34
C SER A 298 11.09 24.79 -9.56
N TRP A 299 11.66 24.03 -10.50
CA TRP A 299 12.28 24.53 -11.72
C TRP A 299 11.32 24.60 -12.93
N TYR A 300 10.11 24.05 -12.84
CA TYR A 300 9.17 24.02 -13.95
C TYR A 300 8.33 25.30 -14.01
N GLU A 301 8.29 25.94 -15.17
CA GLU A 301 7.48 27.12 -15.46
C GLU A 301 6.83 26.98 -16.84
N GLU A 302 5.52 27.17 -16.92
CA GLU A 302 4.78 27.04 -18.19
C GLU A 302 5.18 28.14 -19.19
N ASN A 303 5.37 27.75 -20.45
CA ASN A 303 5.72 28.63 -21.55
C ASN A 303 4.80 28.36 -22.76
N GLU A 304 3.77 29.19 -22.91
CA GLU A 304 2.81 29.10 -24.02
C GLU A 304 3.47 29.24 -25.41
N SER A 305 4.67 29.81 -25.48
CA SER A 305 5.40 30.02 -26.73
C SER A 305 6.33 28.86 -27.11
N PHE A 306 6.44 27.82 -26.27
CA PHE A 306 7.31 26.68 -26.50
C PHE A 306 7.03 25.99 -27.84
N LYS A 307 8.10 25.65 -28.57
CA LYS A 307 8.05 24.84 -29.79
C LYS A 307 9.14 23.77 -29.74
N GLU A 308 8.89 22.61 -30.33
CA GLU A 308 9.91 21.55 -30.46
C GLU A 308 11.18 22.00 -31.21
N SER A 309 11.08 23.07 -32.01
CA SER A 309 12.24 23.69 -32.66
C SER A 309 13.23 24.31 -31.68
N ASP A 310 12.78 24.64 -30.46
CA ASP A 310 13.57 25.32 -29.42
C ASP A 310 14.53 24.33 -28.74
N LEU A 311 14.29 23.03 -28.90
CA LEU A 311 15.17 21.98 -28.43
C LEU A 311 16.47 21.95 -29.24
N ASN A 312 17.59 21.78 -28.53
CA ASN A 312 18.90 21.61 -29.13
C ASN A 312 19.09 20.18 -29.70
N ASP A 313 20.19 19.96 -30.44
CA ASP A 313 20.45 18.68 -31.09
C ASP A 313 20.69 17.52 -30.10
N ILE A 314 21.27 17.82 -28.93
CA ILE A 314 21.51 16.83 -27.86
C ILE A 314 20.18 16.38 -27.25
N GLU A 315 19.30 17.33 -26.95
CA GLU A 315 17.96 17.05 -26.41
C GLU A 315 17.14 16.20 -27.37
N LYS A 316 17.15 16.53 -28.67
CA LYS A 316 16.47 15.76 -29.72
C LYS A 316 17.00 14.33 -29.81
N GLU A 317 18.32 14.13 -29.76
CA GLU A 317 18.91 12.80 -29.77
C GLU A 317 18.58 12.02 -28.49
N ASN A 318 18.61 12.67 -27.33
CA ASN A 318 18.25 12.07 -26.05
C ASN A 318 16.77 11.64 -26.02
N ILE A 319 15.85 12.47 -26.53
CA ILE A 319 14.43 12.12 -26.69
C ILE A 319 14.26 10.85 -27.52
N LYS A 320 15.02 10.72 -28.61
CA LYS A 320 14.99 9.54 -29.48
C LYS A 320 15.49 8.31 -28.73
N ILE A 321 16.65 8.38 -28.07
CA ILE A 321 17.23 7.28 -27.29
C ILE A 321 16.24 6.79 -26.21
N ILE A 322 15.63 7.72 -25.47
CA ILE A 322 14.66 7.36 -24.42
C ILE A 322 13.39 6.75 -25.04
N SER A 323 12.93 7.27 -26.19
CA SER A 323 11.75 6.72 -26.87
C SER A 323 11.97 5.29 -27.36
N ASP A 324 13.13 5.01 -27.97
CA ASP A 324 13.51 3.64 -28.37
C ASP A 324 13.56 2.70 -27.15
N TYR A 325 14.02 3.19 -26.00
CA TYR A 325 13.99 2.42 -24.75
C TYR A 325 12.57 2.16 -24.24
N ILE A 326 11.68 3.16 -24.27
CA ILE A 326 10.26 3.01 -23.87
C ILE A 326 9.55 1.97 -24.75
N GLU A 327 9.82 1.96 -26.06
CA GLU A 327 9.26 0.99 -27.01
C GLU A 327 9.78 -0.43 -26.81
N SER A 328 10.88 -0.61 -26.07
CA SER A 328 11.45 -1.93 -25.80
C SER A 328 10.76 -2.71 -24.65
N PHE A 329 9.89 -2.05 -23.87
CA PHE A 329 9.01 -2.69 -22.89
C PHE A 329 7.81 -3.33 -23.58
#